data_AF-A0AAD4NDN1-F1
#
_entry.id   AF-A0AAD4NDN1-F1
#
_cell.length_a   1.000
_cell.length_b   1.000
_cell.length_c   1.000
_cell.angle_alpha   90.00
_cell.angle_beta   90.00
_cell.angle_gamma   90.00
#
_symmetry.space_group_name_H-M   'P 1'
#
loop_
_entity.id
_entity.type
_entity.pdbx_description
1 polymer ?
#
loop_
_entity_poly.entity_id
_entity_poly.type
_entity_poly.pdbx_seq_one_letter_code
_entity_poly.pdbx_strand_id
1 'polypeptide(L)'
;MGNLASRTADASTEPEIVQIDRSEIPEAYKNVFVSEDVIRRAHGDLNSNNVTRDESASKLNEELARQQQENKRLQEQIKAMQENSELQQRKTEAAAVSAATTASVVTSAEAYKQQSQKNQEDIKESKRVFEETVEKVEKQFFNRQKENACEKNEKDILDCFSKNPNKVLACKNLQYPYEHCISVFNAAVLKEKNTSAPMNYDSMN
;
A
#
# COMPACT_ATOMS: atom_id res chain seq x y z
N MET A 1 2.95 55.62 -51.75
CA MET A 1 1.96 54.84 -50.98
C MET A 1 1.98 53.42 -51.52
N GLY A 2 2.83 52.57 -50.96
CA GLY A 2 2.87 51.15 -51.31
C GLY A 2 1.92 50.38 -50.42
N ASN A 3 1.15 49.45 -50.98
CA ASN A 3 0.45 48.46 -50.18
C ASN A 3 0.69 47.08 -50.79
N LEU A 4 1.41 46.27 -50.01
CA LEU A 4 1.86 44.93 -50.32
C LEU A 4 0.71 43.92 -50.12
N ALA A 5 0.66 42.96 -51.04
CA ALA A 5 0.33 41.55 -50.85
C ALA A 5 -0.50 41.16 -49.61
N SER A 6 -1.77 40.85 -49.85
CA SER A 6 -2.56 40.00 -48.97
C SER A 6 -1.96 38.58 -49.01
N ARG A 7 -1.23 38.22 -47.95
CA ARG A 7 -0.75 36.87 -47.71
C ARG A 7 -1.95 35.97 -47.43
N THR A 8 -2.11 34.96 -48.28
CA THR A 8 -2.92 33.77 -48.00
C THR A 8 -2.49 33.20 -46.65
N ALA A 9 -3.44 33.07 -45.73
CA ALA A 9 -3.25 32.50 -44.41
C ALA A 9 -2.84 31.02 -44.56
N ASP A 10 -1.66 30.69 -44.04
CA ASP A 10 -1.24 29.32 -43.78
C ASP A 10 -2.28 28.66 -42.86
N ALA A 11 -2.85 27.55 -43.34
CA ALA A 11 -3.65 26.65 -42.54
C ALA A 11 -2.78 26.13 -41.38
N SER A 12 -3.16 26.49 -40.17
CA SER A 12 -2.60 25.93 -38.94
C SER A 12 -2.92 24.43 -38.88
N THR A 13 -1.97 23.60 -39.30
CA THR A 13 -1.99 22.15 -39.07
C THR A 13 -1.81 21.92 -37.57
N GLU A 14 -2.92 21.85 -36.83
CA GLU A 14 -2.90 21.33 -35.46
C GLU A 14 -2.42 19.87 -35.52
N PRO A 15 -1.48 19.45 -34.66
CA PRO A 15 -1.01 18.08 -34.65
C PRO A 15 -2.17 17.15 -34.31
N GLU A 16 -2.39 16.12 -35.12
CA GLU A 16 -3.37 15.08 -34.86
C GLU A 16 -3.06 14.41 -33.51
N ILE A 17 -3.86 14.72 -32.49
CA ILE A 17 -3.70 14.15 -31.16
C ILE A 17 -4.25 12.72 -31.22
N VAL A 18 -3.34 11.76 -31.38
CA VAL A 18 -3.66 10.34 -31.29
C VAL A 18 -3.96 10.01 -29.82
N GLN A 19 -5.23 9.77 -29.51
CA GLN A 19 -5.65 9.26 -28.21
C GLN A 19 -5.42 7.74 -28.18
N ILE A 20 -4.50 7.30 -27.33
CA ILE A 20 -4.22 5.87 -27.13
C ILE A 20 -5.03 5.43 -25.92
N ASP A 21 -5.97 4.50 -26.14
CA ASP A 21 -6.76 3.93 -25.05
C ASP A 21 -5.93 2.96 -24.22
N ARG A 22 -6.22 2.86 -22.91
CA ARG A 22 -5.46 1.99 -21.99
C ARG A 22 -5.51 0.51 -22.36
N SER A 23 -6.47 0.10 -23.19
CA SER A 23 -6.59 -1.24 -23.79
C SER A 23 -5.62 -1.51 -24.94
N GLU A 24 -5.08 -0.47 -25.57
CA GLU A 24 -4.14 -0.55 -26.69
C GLU A 24 -2.68 -0.66 -26.23
N ILE A 25 -2.43 -0.46 -24.94
CA ILE A 25 -1.11 -0.56 -24.33
C ILE A 25 -0.73 -2.05 -24.21
N PRO A 26 0.38 -2.50 -24.82
CA PRO A 26 0.84 -3.88 -24.68
C PRO A 26 1.08 -4.27 -23.23
N GLU A 27 0.83 -5.54 -22.89
CA GLU A 27 0.89 -6.05 -21.52
C GLU A 27 2.26 -5.81 -20.86
N ALA A 28 3.34 -5.85 -21.64
CA ALA A 28 4.70 -5.54 -21.20
C ALA A 28 4.87 -4.12 -20.62
N TYR A 29 4.02 -3.16 -21.00
CA TYR A 29 4.11 -1.76 -20.57
C TYR A 29 3.03 -1.37 -19.55
N LYS A 30 2.09 -2.28 -19.23
CA LYS A 30 0.97 -2.00 -18.31
C LYS A 30 1.42 -1.70 -16.87
N ASN A 31 2.59 -2.22 -16.49
CA ASN A 31 3.18 -2.09 -15.15
C ASN A 31 4.33 -1.06 -15.11
N VAL A 32 4.65 -0.41 -16.24
CA VAL A 32 5.70 0.60 -16.27
C VAL A 32 5.09 1.93 -15.85
N PHE A 33 5.47 2.41 -14.66
CA PHE A 33 5.08 3.71 -14.17
C PHE A 33 6.09 4.75 -14.60
N VAL A 34 5.58 5.87 -15.12
CA VAL A 34 6.39 7.05 -15.40
C VAL A 34 6.40 7.92 -14.14
N SER A 35 7.56 8.46 -13.77
CA SER A 35 7.65 9.34 -12.60
C SER A 35 6.87 10.63 -12.82
N GLU A 36 6.31 11.18 -11.74
CA GLU A 36 5.50 12.39 -11.77
C GLU A 36 6.27 13.59 -12.39
N ASP A 37 7.59 13.63 -12.21
CA ASP A 37 8.48 14.63 -12.79
C ASP A 37 8.60 14.55 -14.33
N VAL A 38 8.43 13.37 -14.92
CA VAL A 38 8.41 13.20 -16.39
C VAL A 38 7.05 13.63 -16.94
N ILE A 39 5.97 13.28 -16.25
CA ILE A 39 4.60 13.69 -16.58
C ILE A 39 4.50 15.23 -16.56
N ARG A 40 4.97 15.88 -15.50
CA ARG A 40 4.95 17.34 -15.34
C ARG A 40 5.76 18.07 -16.43
N ARG A 41 6.87 17.47 -16.89
CA ARG A 41 7.65 18.01 -18.02
C ARG A 41 6.93 17.85 -19.36
N ALA A 42 6.27 16.71 -19.58
CA ALA A 42 5.50 16.47 -20.81
C ALA A 42 4.28 17.40 -20.92
N HIS A 43 3.65 17.75 -19.80
CA HIS A 43 2.51 18.69 -19.76
C HIS A 43 2.91 20.17 -19.89
N GLY A 44 4.22 20.48 -19.99
CA GLY A 44 4.67 21.86 -20.20
C GLY A 44 4.57 22.78 -18.98
N ASP A 45 4.36 22.23 -17.77
CA ASP A 45 4.19 22.97 -16.51
C ASP A 45 5.52 23.55 -15.95
N LEU A 46 6.43 23.98 -16.82
CA LEU A 46 7.76 24.48 -16.45
C LEU A 46 7.85 26.00 -16.25
N ASN A 47 6.74 26.72 -16.07
CA ASN A 47 6.78 28.19 -16.10
C ASN A 47 6.27 28.95 -14.87
N SER A 48 6.52 28.46 -13.64
CA SER A 48 6.42 29.32 -12.45
C SER A 48 7.06 28.73 -11.18
N ASN A 49 8.35 28.36 -11.14
CA ASN A 49 8.97 27.90 -9.88
C ASN A 49 10.51 28.00 -9.80
N ASN A 50 11.16 28.93 -10.51
CA ASN A 50 12.63 29.09 -10.39
C ASN A 50 13.09 29.88 -9.16
N VAL A 51 12.20 30.44 -8.34
CA VAL A 51 12.58 31.23 -7.15
C VAL A 51 12.35 30.47 -5.82
N THR A 52 11.46 29.48 -5.79
CA THR A 52 11.08 28.71 -4.58
C THR A 52 11.73 27.32 -4.47
N ARG A 53 12.31 26.82 -5.56
CA ARG A 53 12.91 25.48 -5.65
C ARG A 53 14.28 25.40 -4.97
N ASP A 54 15.04 26.49 -4.94
CA ASP A 54 16.39 26.53 -4.38
C ASP A 54 16.38 26.48 -2.84
N GLU A 55 15.44 27.18 -2.20
CA GLU A 55 15.27 27.17 -0.75
C GLU A 55 14.76 25.82 -0.24
N SER A 56 13.86 25.18 -1.01
CA SER A 56 13.33 23.86 -0.69
C SER A 56 14.37 22.75 -0.89
N ALA A 57 15.19 22.85 -1.95
CA ALA A 57 16.27 21.91 -2.21
C ALA A 57 17.39 22.03 -1.16
N SER A 58 17.71 23.24 -0.72
CA SER A 58 18.67 23.49 0.37
C SER A 58 18.21 22.84 1.68
N LYS A 59 16.95 23.05 2.08
CA LYS A 59 16.36 22.42 3.27
C LYS A 59 16.37 20.88 3.20
N LEU A 60 16.09 20.33 2.01
CA LEU A 60 16.09 18.88 1.80
C LEU A 60 17.50 18.28 1.88
N ASN A 61 18.50 18.99 1.36
CA ASN A 61 19.91 18.58 1.45
C ASN A 61 20.43 18.64 2.88
N GLU A 62 20.03 19.64 3.66
CA GLU A 62 20.40 19.75 5.07
C GLU A 62 19.77 18.63 5.91
N GLU A 63 18.48 18.31 5.67
CA GLU A 63 17.82 17.19 6.33
C GLU A 63 18.43 15.83 5.93
N LEU A 64 18.79 15.66 4.65
CA LEU A 64 19.47 14.46 4.19
C LEU A 64 20.83 14.27 4.85
N ALA A 65 21.62 15.34 4.99
CA ALA A 65 22.90 15.31 5.69
C ALA A 65 22.73 14.93 7.16
N ARG A 66 21.70 15.47 7.82
CA ARG A 66 21.36 15.15 9.21
C ARG A 66 21.00 13.67 9.37
N GLN A 67 20.15 13.12 8.49
CA GLN A 67 19.77 11.70 8.54
C GLN A 67 20.94 10.77 8.23
N GLN A 68 21.83 11.14 7.31
CA GLN A 68 23.05 10.36 7.03
C GLN A 68 23.97 10.33 8.26
N GLN A 69 24.11 11.45 8.97
CA GLN A 69 24.90 11.51 10.19
C GLN A 69 24.28 10.65 11.31
N GLU A 70 22.97 10.69 11.48
CA GLU A 70 22.27 9.88 12.49
C GLU A 70 22.34 8.37 12.17
N ASN A 71 22.14 7.99 10.91
CA ASN A 71 22.31 6.60 10.45
C ASN A 71 23.73 6.11 10.67
N LYS A 72 24.74 6.93 10.40
CA LYS A 72 26.13 6.59 10.67
C LYS A 72 26.37 6.35 12.16
N ARG A 73 25.83 7.23 13.03
CA ARG A 73 25.92 7.07 14.49
C ARG A 73 25.24 5.77 14.96
N LEU A 74 24.07 5.45 14.42
CA LEU A 74 23.34 4.22 14.74
C LEU A 74 24.12 2.98 14.29
N GLN A 75 24.72 3.00 13.09
CA GLN A 75 25.59 1.92 12.62
C GLN A 75 26.81 1.72 13.52
N GLU A 76 27.44 2.79 13.99
CA GLU A 76 28.54 2.73 14.95
C GLU A 76 28.09 2.14 16.30
N GLN A 77 26.91 2.50 16.79
CA GLN A 77 26.33 1.92 18.01
C GLN A 77 26.02 0.42 17.85
N ILE A 78 25.43 0.02 16.72
CA ILE A 78 25.14 -1.39 16.42
C ILE A 78 26.45 -2.19 16.37
N LYS A 79 27.47 -1.66 15.71
CA LYS A 79 28.79 -2.30 15.62
C LYS A 79 29.43 -2.45 17.01
N ALA A 80 29.40 -1.41 17.84
CA ALA A 80 29.93 -1.46 19.21
C ALA A 80 29.15 -2.45 20.09
N MET A 81 27.83 -2.53 19.91
CA MET A 81 26.99 -3.51 20.61
C MET A 81 27.33 -4.94 20.17
N GLN A 82 27.52 -5.19 18.87
CA GLN A 82 27.93 -6.49 18.34
C GLN A 82 29.30 -6.90 18.86
N GLU A 83 30.29 -6.01 18.83
CA GLU A 83 31.64 -6.30 19.36
C GLU A 83 31.61 -6.62 20.86
N ASN A 84 30.81 -5.89 21.65
CA ASN A 84 30.61 -6.21 23.05
C ASN A 84 29.88 -7.55 23.25
N SER A 85 28.94 -7.90 22.38
CA SER A 85 28.25 -9.19 22.40
C SER A 85 29.20 -10.35 22.07
N GLU A 86 30.06 -10.19 21.06
CA GLU A 86 31.11 -11.16 20.72
C GLU A 86 32.13 -11.32 21.85
N LEU A 87 32.51 -10.23 22.52
CA LEU A 87 33.37 -10.30 23.70
C LEU A 87 32.68 -11.01 24.88
N GLN A 88 31.37 -10.84 25.04
CA GLN A 88 30.60 -11.60 26.03
C GLN A 88 30.54 -13.09 25.66
N GLN A 89 30.31 -13.44 24.39
CA GLN A 89 30.36 -14.83 23.90
C GLN A 89 31.75 -15.45 24.11
N ARG A 90 32.83 -14.75 23.77
CA ARG A 90 34.19 -15.23 24.02
C ARG A 90 34.52 -15.36 25.51
N LYS A 91 33.96 -14.50 26.37
CA LYS A 91 34.10 -14.63 27.83
C LYS A 91 33.29 -15.80 28.38
N THR A 92 32.09 -16.09 27.87
CA THR A 92 31.32 -17.27 28.27
C THR A 92 31.96 -18.55 27.76
N GLU A 93 32.56 -18.53 26.56
CA GLU A 93 33.35 -19.64 26.01
C GLU A 93 34.67 -19.85 26.77
N ALA A 94 35.40 -18.78 27.11
CA ALA A 94 36.61 -18.87 27.92
C ALA A 94 36.31 -19.28 29.38
N ALA A 95 35.18 -18.84 29.94
CA ALA A 95 34.69 -19.30 31.23
C ALA A 95 34.20 -20.75 31.19
N ALA A 96 33.65 -21.22 30.06
CA ALA A 96 33.32 -22.63 29.84
C ALA A 96 34.59 -23.51 29.72
N VAL A 97 35.69 -22.98 29.15
CA VAL A 97 36.99 -23.67 29.09
C VAL A 97 37.69 -23.71 30.46
N SER A 98 37.51 -22.70 31.32
CA SER A 98 38.07 -22.72 32.69
C SER A 98 37.19 -23.49 33.71
N ALA A 99 35.88 -23.60 33.47
CA ALA A 99 34.96 -24.45 34.25
C ALA A 99 35.03 -25.94 33.86
N ALA A 100 35.69 -26.30 32.75
CA ALA A 100 35.79 -27.67 32.27
C ALA A 100 36.70 -28.60 33.10
N THR A 101 37.39 -28.10 34.13
CA THR A 101 38.27 -28.97 34.95
C THR A 101 37.56 -29.54 36.19
N THR A 102 36.42 -29.00 36.61
CA THR A 102 35.62 -29.62 37.69
C THR A 102 34.14 -29.21 37.55
N ALA A 103 33.31 -30.17 37.13
CA ALA A 103 31.84 -30.16 37.14
C ALA A 103 31.10 -29.52 35.94
N SER A 104 30.93 -30.26 34.83
CA SER A 104 29.70 -30.23 34.03
C SER A 104 29.68 -31.34 32.98
N VAL A 105 29.15 -32.51 33.35
CA VAL A 105 28.72 -33.57 32.41
C VAL A 105 27.20 -33.63 32.31
N VAL A 106 26.49 -32.62 32.82
CA VAL A 106 25.03 -32.52 32.73
C VAL A 106 24.68 -31.10 32.30
N THR A 107 24.54 -30.82 31.01
CA THR A 107 23.86 -29.60 30.51
C THR A 107 23.54 -29.56 29.01
N SER A 108 23.87 -30.56 28.18
CA SER A 108 23.45 -30.55 26.76
C SER A 108 22.09 -31.20 26.53
N ALA A 109 21.80 -32.35 27.16
CA ALA A 109 20.51 -33.04 27.00
C ALA A 109 19.31 -32.27 27.59
N GLU A 110 19.53 -31.52 28.66
CA GLU A 110 18.50 -30.69 29.32
C GLU A 110 18.26 -29.38 28.57
N ALA A 111 19.30 -28.78 27.97
CA ALA A 111 19.16 -27.60 27.11
C ALA A 111 18.38 -27.91 25.82
N TYR A 112 18.62 -29.06 25.17
CA TYR A 112 17.83 -29.49 24.00
C TYR A 112 16.36 -29.79 24.33
N LYS A 113 16.08 -30.34 25.52
CA LYS A 113 14.69 -30.53 25.99
C LYS A 113 14.01 -29.20 26.29
N GLN A 114 14.68 -28.27 26.97
CA GLN A 114 14.14 -26.94 27.24
C GLN A 114 13.90 -26.14 25.94
N GLN A 115 14.79 -26.23 24.96
CA GLN A 115 14.61 -25.54 23.68
C GLN A 115 13.47 -26.15 22.85
N SER A 116 13.29 -27.47 22.87
CA SER A 116 12.12 -28.11 22.25
C SER A 116 10.80 -27.74 22.93
N GLN A 117 10.79 -27.60 24.25
CA GLN A 117 9.60 -27.19 25.00
C GLN A 117 9.27 -25.71 24.77
N LYS A 118 10.29 -24.85 24.80
CA LYS A 118 10.14 -23.43 24.47
C LYS A 118 9.63 -23.22 23.04
N ASN A 119 10.17 -23.94 22.07
CA ASN A 119 9.66 -23.90 20.69
C ASN A 119 8.19 -24.34 20.58
N GLN A 120 7.75 -25.31 21.39
CA GLN A 120 6.34 -25.71 21.41
C GLN A 120 5.44 -24.64 22.05
N GLU A 121 5.91 -23.97 23.10
CA GLU A 121 5.19 -22.87 23.72
C GLU A 121 5.12 -21.65 22.79
N ASP A 122 6.21 -21.31 22.12
CA ASP A 122 6.28 -20.23 21.14
C ASP A 122 5.33 -20.50 19.95
N ILE A 123 5.23 -21.74 19.47
CA ILE A 123 4.28 -22.14 18.42
C ILE A 123 2.83 -22.02 18.91
N LYS A 124 2.54 -22.44 20.15
CA LYS A 124 1.19 -22.32 20.72
C LYS A 124 0.77 -20.87 20.90
N GLU A 125 1.68 -20.04 21.41
CA GLU A 125 1.43 -18.62 21.59
C GLU A 125 1.28 -17.91 20.25
N SER A 126 2.13 -18.23 19.26
CA SER A 126 1.98 -17.70 17.90
C SER A 126 0.64 -18.07 17.28
N LYS A 127 0.16 -19.30 17.49
CA LYS A 127 -1.16 -19.73 17.02
C LYS A 127 -2.29 -18.96 17.73
N ARG A 128 -2.17 -18.74 19.04
CA ARG A 128 -3.14 -17.96 19.83
C ARG A 128 -3.22 -16.51 19.34
N VAL A 129 -2.07 -15.87 19.15
CA VAL A 129 -1.98 -14.49 18.63
C VAL A 129 -2.54 -14.40 17.21
N PHE A 130 -2.28 -15.40 16.37
CA PHE A 130 -2.83 -15.47 15.04
C PHE A 130 -4.36 -15.59 15.06
N GLU A 131 -4.93 -16.53 15.82
CA GLU A 131 -6.38 -16.69 15.97
C GLU A 131 -7.04 -15.42 16.52
N GLU A 132 -6.45 -14.79 17.53
CA GLU A 132 -6.93 -13.51 18.08
C GLU A 132 -6.89 -12.37 17.05
N THR A 133 -5.86 -12.34 16.20
CA THR A 133 -5.72 -11.34 15.13
C THR A 133 -6.72 -11.60 14.01
N VAL A 134 -6.92 -12.85 13.62
CA VAL A 134 -7.94 -13.25 12.64
C VAL A 134 -9.31 -12.84 13.13
N GLU A 135 -9.68 -13.11 14.39
CA GLU A 135 -10.97 -12.72 14.94
C GLU A 135 -11.16 -11.19 14.94
N LYS A 136 -10.12 -10.42 15.28
CA LYS A 136 -10.14 -8.95 15.21
C LYS A 136 -10.32 -8.45 13.78
N VAL A 137 -9.61 -9.02 12.82
CA VAL A 137 -9.73 -8.69 11.39
C VAL A 137 -11.13 -9.08 10.89
N GLU A 138 -11.61 -10.27 11.21
CA GLU A 138 -12.96 -10.72 10.87
C GLU A 138 -14.02 -9.76 11.38
N LYS A 139 -13.94 -9.39 12.67
CA LYS A 139 -14.87 -8.45 13.29
C LYS A 139 -14.81 -7.04 12.70
N GLN A 140 -13.63 -6.56 12.31
CA GLN A 140 -13.45 -5.21 11.77
C GLN A 140 -13.84 -5.11 10.29
N PHE A 141 -13.58 -6.16 9.50
CA PHE A 141 -13.72 -6.12 8.04
C PHE A 141 -14.94 -6.88 7.52
N PHE A 142 -15.34 -7.99 8.14
CA PHE A 142 -16.40 -8.86 7.61
C PHE A 142 -17.80 -8.49 8.11
N ASN A 143 -17.92 -7.88 9.30
CA ASN A 143 -19.21 -7.31 9.76
C ASN A 143 -19.71 -6.14 8.89
N ARG A 144 -18.89 -5.64 7.96
CA ARG A 144 -19.26 -4.58 7.01
C ARG A 144 -19.60 -5.09 5.61
N GLN A 145 -19.63 -6.40 5.37
CA GLN A 145 -20.22 -6.93 4.15
C GLN A 145 -21.74 -6.84 4.30
N LYS A 146 -22.32 -5.72 3.84
CA LYS A 146 -23.78 -5.61 3.78
C LYS A 146 -24.30 -6.66 2.79
N GLU A 147 -25.38 -7.34 3.17
CA GLU A 147 -26.14 -8.22 2.27
C GLU A 147 -26.47 -7.48 0.96
N ASN A 148 -26.63 -8.23 -0.13
CA ASN A 148 -26.88 -7.69 -1.47
C ASN A 148 -28.19 -6.88 -1.50
N ALA A 149 -28.12 -5.59 -1.20
CA ALA A 149 -29.28 -4.71 -1.06
C ALA A 149 -30.15 -4.63 -2.33
N CYS A 150 -29.56 -4.92 -3.50
CA CYS A 150 -30.22 -4.88 -4.80
C CYS A 150 -30.49 -6.26 -5.39
N GLU A 151 -30.39 -7.33 -4.60
CA GLU A 151 -30.59 -8.73 -5.04
C GLU A 151 -31.95 -8.94 -5.71
N LYS A 152 -33.01 -8.30 -5.20
CA LYS A 152 -34.35 -8.40 -5.79
C LYS A 152 -34.39 -7.87 -7.23
N ASN A 153 -33.78 -6.71 -7.46
CA ASN A 153 -33.73 -6.10 -8.79
C ASN A 153 -32.86 -6.92 -9.75
N GLU A 154 -31.76 -7.50 -9.25
CA GLU A 154 -30.91 -8.41 -10.01
C GLU A 154 -31.68 -9.67 -10.44
N LYS A 155 -32.45 -10.26 -9.51
CA LYS A 155 -33.31 -11.41 -9.80
C LYS A 155 -34.35 -11.09 -10.86
N ASP A 156 -35.00 -9.93 -10.79
CA ASP A 156 -35.98 -9.51 -11.78
C ASP A 156 -35.35 -9.31 -13.17
N ILE A 157 -34.14 -8.78 -13.25
CA ILE A 157 -33.36 -8.65 -14.50
C ILE A 157 -33.01 -10.03 -15.07
N LEU A 158 -32.48 -10.93 -14.25
CA LEU A 158 -32.11 -12.28 -14.66
C LEU A 158 -33.32 -13.09 -15.13
N ASP A 159 -34.45 -12.96 -14.44
CA ASP A 159 -35.71 -13.61 -14.80
C ASP A 159 -36.30 -13.02 -16.10
N CYS A 160 -36.08 -11.73 -16.37
CA CYS A 160 -36.45 -11.14 -17.65
C CYS A 160 -35.57 -11.65 -18.80
N PHE A 161 -34.26 -11.79 -18.61
CA PHE A 161 -33.35 -12.33 -19.62
C PHE A 161 -33.61 -13.81 -19.90
N SER A 162 -33.95 -14.60 -18.87
CA SER A 162 -34.30 -16.01 -19.05
C SER A 162 -35.59 -16.17 -19.88
N LYS A 163 -36.57 -15.28 -19.69
CA LYS A 163 -37.83 -15.25 -20.45
C LYS A 163 -37.69 -14.64 -21.85
N ASN A 164 -36.69 -13.80 -22.08
CA ASN A 164 -36.48 -13.07 -23.33
C ASN A 164 -35.07 -13.32 -23.91
N PRO A 165 -34.75 -14.56 -24.32
CA PRO A 165 -33.45 -14.86 -24.91
C PRO A 165 -33.24 -14.01 -26.18
N ASN A 166 -32.02 -13.46 -26.33
CA ASN A 166 -31.61 -12.59 -27.44
C ASN A 166 -32.38 -11.26 -27.57
N LYS A 167 -33.16 -10.86 -26.56
CA LYS A 167 -33.94 -9.60 -26.57
C LYS A 167 -33.66 -8.75 -25.33
N VAL A 168 -32.39 -8.40 -25.13
CA VAL A 168 -31.91 -7.61 -23.97
C VAL A 168 -32.69 -6.29 -23.78
N LEU A 169 -33.05 -5.61 -24.89
CA LEU A 169 -33.80 -4.36 -24.85
C LEU A 169 -35.22 -4.49 -24.30
N ALA A 170 -35.81 -5.69 -24.31
CA ALA A 170 -37.12 -5.93 -23.71
C ALA A 170 -37.10 -5.78 -22.18
N CYS A 171 -35.93 -5.93 -21.56
CA CYS A 171 -35.71 -5.79 -20.12
C CYS A 171 -35.22 -4.39 -19.71
N LYS A 172 -35.17 -3.42 -20.65
CA LYS A 172 -34.62 -2.08 -20.42
C LYS A 172 -35.31 -1.33 -19.27
N ASN A 173 -36.60 -1.57 -19.05
CA ASN A 173 -37.37 -0.96 -17.97
C ASN A 173 -36.88 -1.38 -16.57
N LEU A 174 -36.16 -2.51 -16.45
CA LEU A 174 -35.59 -2.99 -15.19
C LEU A 174 -34.24 -2.35 -14.85
N GLN A 175 -33.61 -1.66 -15.81
CA GLN A 175 -32.33 -0.99 -15.63
C GLN A 175 -32.41 0.14 -14.57
N TYR A 176 -33.39 1.03 -14.70
CA TYR A 176 -33.51 2.20 -13.82
C TYR A 176 -33.73 1.82 -12.34
N PRO A 177 -34.64 0.89 -11.99
CA PRO A 177 -34.80 0.43 -10.60
C PRO A 177 -33.52 -0.14 -9.99
N TYR A 178 -32.74 -0.89 -10.78
CA TYR A 178 -31.47 -1.47 -10.34
C TYR A 178 -30.39 -0.40 -10.12
N GLU A 179 -30.19 0.49 -11.09
CA GLU A 179 -29.24 1.61 -10.97
C GLU A 179 -29.59 2.54 -9.81
N HIS A 180 -30.88 2.83 -9.61
CA HIS A 180 -31.34 3.63 -8.50
C HIS A 180 -31.03 2.96 -7.15
N CYS A 181 -31.28 1.66 -7.03
CA CYS A 181 -30.94 0.90 -5.84
C CYS A 181 -29.44 0.95 -5.52
N ILE A 182 -28.59 0.73 -6.53
CA ILE A 182 -27.12 0.81 -6.37
C ILE A 182 -26.71 2.20 -5.91
N SER A 183 -27.25 3.25 -6.54
CA SER A 183 -26.94 4.63 -6.19
C SER A 183 -27.29 4.95 -4.74
N VAL A 184 -28.48 4.53 -4.28
CA VAL A 184 -28.94 4.74 -2.90
C VAL A 184 -28.07 3.95 -1.92
N PHE A 185 -27.77 2.69 -2.22
CA PHE A 185 -26.91 1.85 -1.39
C PHE A 185 -25.50 2.41 -1.26
N ASN A 186 -24.89 2.80 -2.37
CA ASN A 186 -23.55 3.42 -2.38
C ASN A 186 -23.54 4.72 -1.57
N ALA A 187 -24.56 5.57 -1.73
CA ALA A 187 -24.67 6.79 -0.93
C ALA A 187 -24.78 6.50 0.57
N ALA A 188 -25.53 5.47 0.97
CA ALA A 188 -25.63 5.04 2.37
C ALA A 188 -24.29 4.51 2.91
N VAL A 189 -23.58 3.68 2.15
CA VAL A 189 -22.26 3.14 2.53
C VAL A 189 -21.21 4.26 2.66
N LEU A 190 -21.18 5.20 1.72
CA LEU A 190 -20.26 6.34 1.78
C LEU A 190 -20.55 7.26 2.97
N LYS A 191 -21.83 7.46 3.29
CA LYS A 191 -22.24 8.25 4.47
C LYS A 191 -21.78 7.59 5.77
N GLU A 192 -21.93 6.28 5.91
CA GLU A 192 -21.46 5.52 7.08
C GLU A 192 -19.93 5.58 7.26
N LYS A 193 -19.16 5.52 6.16
CA LYS A 193 -17.69 5.67 6.21
C LYS A 193 -17.28 7.05 6.71
N ASN A 194 -17.96 8.11 6.26
CA ASN A 194 -17.64 9.48 6.67
C ASN A 194 -18.00 9.75 8.15
N THR A 195 -18.99 9.06 8.70
CA THR A 195 -19.32 9.13 10.14
C THR A 195 -18.47 8.20 11.02
N SER A 196 -17.67 7.31 10.44
CA SER A 196 -16.82 6.35 11.17
C SER A 196 -15.31 6.62 11.03
N ALA A 197 -14.93 7.87 10.68
CA ALA A 197 -13.55 8.34 10.77
C ALA A 197 -12.99 8.15 12.20
N PRO A 198 -11.70 7.82 12.34
CA PRO A 198 -11.20 7.00 13.45
C PRO A 198 -11.22 7.75 14.78
N MET A 199 -11.59 7.03 15.85
CA MET A 199 -11.18 7.39 17.21
C MET A 199 -9.65 7.48 17.23
N ASN A 200 -9.18 8.68 17.53
CA ASN A 200 -7.78 9.02 17.74
C ASN A 200 -7.18 8.10 18.81
N TYR A 201 -6.14 7.35 18.45
CA TYR A 201 -5.43 6.43 19.35
C TYR A 201 -4.19 7.07 19.99
N ASP A 202 -4.09 8.41 20.05
CA ASP A 202 -2.98 9.14 20.68
C ASP A 202 -3.26 9.58 22.14
N SER A 203 -4.04 8.82 22.91
CA SER A 203 -4.24 9.12 24.34
C SER A 203 -4.09 7.89 25.22
N MET A 204 -2.95 7.21 25.08
CA MET A 204 -2.38 6.35 26.13
C MET A 204 -0.85 6.45 26.05
N ASN A 205 -0.30 7.53 26.62
CA ASN A 205 1.02 7.54 27.25
C ASN A 205 1.08 8.68 28.27
#